data_AF-A0A953T7S8-F1
#
_entry.id   AF-A0A953T7S8-F1
#
_cell.length_a   1.000
_cell.length_b   1.000
_cell.length_c   1.000
_cell.angle_alpha   90.00
_cell.angle_beta   90.00
_cell.angle_gamma   90.00
#
_symmetry.space_group_name_H-M   'P 1'
#
loop_
_entity.id
_entity.type
_entity.pdbx_description
1 polymer ?
#
loop_
_entity_poly.entity_id
_entity_poly.type
_entity_poly.pdbx_seq_one_letter_code
_entity_poly.pdbx_strand_id
1 'polypeptide(L)'
;MYYLSNLIWIIDIRGNKNISNDEIVKALYKNGIKIGVMKNKLDLKHIENNIVNEIKQISLISLSIDGVKLNVEVVERTLPPEIVDIESPVDIIAKKDGIVTKIFCYRGTPLIKPGEYVKKGQILITGDIFRTNRNDNSKEYVKTIHSIGSVYAKVWYEIFEEQELIYNNSERTGNYIKNEYMIINGKKIYINKNDAKFENYDKIENRTKINLLGYNIPIEKVEEKIYELKVTKVNYSIDEAIEIAKNKAEQEIKKQIPKDATILDKKYDKIIEKNKVKVRLLIITEENISYEQHR
;
A
#
# COMPACT_ATOMS: atom_id res chain seq x y z
N MET A 1 11.26 -51.44 32.48
CA MET A 1 11.45 -50.34 31.51
C MET A 1 10.40 -49.25 31.75
N TYR A 2 10.66 -48.27 32.64
CA TYR A 2 9.71 -47.15 32.91
C TYR A 2 10.38 -45.76 32.89
N TYR A 3 11.65 -45.68 32.46
CA TYR A 3 12.40 -44.40 32.49
C TYR A 3 11.99 -43.44 31.36
N LEU A 4 11.71 -43.96 30.16
CA LEU A 4 11.38 -43.15 28.99
C LEU A 4 9.97 -42.53 29.07
N SER A 5 9.06 -43.15 29.82
CA SER A 5 7.70 -42.65 30.02
C SER A 5 7.64 -41.49 31.03
N ASN A 6 8.72 -41.19 31.76
CA ASN A 6 8.76 -40.08 32.72
C ASN A 6 9.36 -38.79 32.16
N LEU A 7 9.69 -38.77 30.86
CA LEU A 7 10.28 -37.63 30.16
C LEU A 7 9.23 -36.90 29.30
N ILE A 8 9.43 -35.59 29.13
CA ILE A 8 8.69 -34.79 28.16
C ILE A 8 9.35 -34.95 26.79
N TRP A 9 8.63 -35.49 25.82
CA TRP A 9 9.12 -35.69 24.45
C TRP A 9 8.50 -34.72 23.45
N ILE A 10 7.29 -34.24 23.74
CA ILE A 10 6.50 -33.42 22.83
C ILE A 10 5.99 -32.20 23.58
N ILE A 11 6.10 -31.02 22.97
CA ILE A 11 5.49 -29.78 23.45
C ILE A 11 4.47 -29.37 22.38
N ASP A 12 3.19 -29.26 22.75
CA ASP A 12 2.10 -28.83 21.88
C ASP A 12 1.56 -27.50 22.39
N ILE A 13 1.63 -26.47 21.54
CA ILE A 13 1.29 -25.10 21.88
C ILE A 13 0.03 -24.71 21.13
N ARG A 14 -0.95 -24.15 21.85
CA ARG A 14 -2.25 -23.74 21.31
C ARG A 14 -2.69 -22.40 21.89
N GLY A 15 -3.52 -21.69 21.13
CA GLY A 15 -4.14 -20.43 21.57
C GLY A 15 -3.31 -19.17 21.30
N ASN A 16 -2.07 -19.33 20.82
CA ASN A 16 -1.23 -18.23 20.35
C ASN A 16 -1.55 -17.91 18.87
N LYS A 17 -2.09 -16.71 18.63
CA LYS A 17 -2.43 -16.18 17.31
C LYS A 17 -1.42 -15.17 16.82
N ASN A 18 -0.98 -14.26 17.71
CA ASN A 18 0.00 -13.21 17.40
C ASN A 18 1.38 -13.54 17.98
N ILE A 19 1.44 -14.33 19.05
CA ILE A 19 2.71 -14.75 19.67
C ILE A 19 3.26 -15.98 18.91
N SER A 20 4.54 -15.94 18.55
CA SER A 20 5.16 -17.06 17.84
C SER A 20 5.40 -18.27 18.75
N ASN A 21 5.31 -19.49 18.19
CA ASN A 21 5.65 -20.71 18.91
C ASN A 21 7.08 -20.67 19.47
N ASP A 22 8.03 -20.14 18.70
CA ASP A 22 9.45 -20.07 19.10
C ASP A 22 9.66 -19.21 20.36
N GLU A 23 8.89 -18.14 20.52
CA GLU A 23 8.96 -17.27 21.69
C GLU A 23 8.48 -18.00 22.95
N ILE A 24 7.38 -18.75 22.84
CA ILE A 24 6.83 -19.56 23.93
C ILE A 24 7.80 -20.71 24.27
N VAL A 25 8.38 -21.39 23.27
CA VAL A 25 9.38 -22.45 23.48
C VAL A 25 10.62 -21.90 24.19
N LYS A 26 11.12 -20.72 23.80
CA LYS A 26 12.26 -20.07 24.47
C LYS A 26 11.96 -19.78 25.94
N ALA A 27 10.78 -19.25 26.24
CA ALA A 27 10.37 -18.98 27.63
C ALA A 27 10.24 -20.28 28.45
N LEU A 28 9.67 -21.34 27.88
CA LEU A 28 9.62 -22.67 28.51
C LEU A 28 11.03 -23.20 28.81
N TYR A 29 11.95 -23.07 27.86
CA TYR A 29 13.32 -23.57 27.98
C TYR A 29 14.11 -22.81 29.05
N LYS A 30 13.91 -21.49 29.14
CA LYS A 30 14.49 -20.63 30.18
C LYS A 30 13.98 -20.98 31.57
N ASN A 31 12.72 -21.40 31.67
CA ASN A 31 12.09 -21.85 32.91
C ASN A 31 12.27 -23.37 33.17
N GLY A 32 13.22 -24.01 32.50
CA GLY A 32 13.64 -25.38 32.80
C GLY A 32 12.84 -26.50 32.12
N ILE A 33 11.82 -26.15 31.32
CA ILE A 33 11.07 -27.13 30.52
C ILE A 33 11.77 -27.31 29.18
N LYS A 34 12.49 -28.42 29.03
CA LYS A 34 13.14 -28.81 27.76
C LYS A 34 12.69 -30.20 27.37
N ILE A 35 12.76 -30.52 26.07
CA ILE A 35 12.59 -31.88 25.60
C ILE A 35 13.63 -32.78 26.29
N GLY A 36 13.18 -33.89 26.87
CA GLY A 36 13.99 -34.82 27.66
C GLY A 36 14.07 -34.50 29.16
N VAL A 37 13.34 -33.52 29.69
CA VAL A 37 13.28 -33.24 31.14
C VAL A 37 12.35 -34.22 31.87
N MET A 38 12.69 -34.56 33.11
CA MET A 38 11.84 -35.38 33.99
C MET A 38 10.66 -34.56 34.54
N LYS A 39 9.45 -35.08 34.36
CA LYS A 39 8.19 -34.41 34.76
C LYS A 39 8.12 -34.09 36.25
N ASN A 40 8.61 -35.00 37.09
CA ASN A 40 8.56 -34.90 38.56
C ASN A 40 9.41 -33.76 39.15
N LYS A 41 10.25 -33.10 38.34
CA LYS A 41 11.09 -31.98 38.77
C LYS A 41 10.52 -30.61 38.39
N LEU A 42 9.36 -30.57 37.74
CA LEU A 42 8.76 -29.33 37.24
C LEU A 42 7.65 -28.86 38.18
N ASP A 43 7.76 -27.62 38.65
CA ASP A 43 6.65 -26.90 39.25
C ASP A 43 5.93 -26.09 38.16
N LEU A 44 4.92 -26.71 37.54
CA LEU A 44 4.20 -26.12 36.42
C LEU A 44 3.55 -24.79 36.77
N LYS A 45 2.99 -24.65 37.98
CA LYS A 45 2.35 -23.41 38.43
C LYS A 45 3.34 -22.27 38.59
N HIS A 46 4.52 -22.57 39.12
CA HIS A 46 5.58 -21.57 39.24
C HIS A 46 6.07 -21.13 37.85
N ILE A 47 6.24 -22.09 36.93
CA ILE A 47 6.69 -21.83 35.56
C ILE A 47 5.66 -21.02 34.76
N GLU A 48 4.36 -21.33 34.88
CA GLU A 48 3.27 -20.56 34.29
C GLU A 48 3.36 -19.08 34.69
N ASN A 49 3.46 -18.80 36.00
CA ASN A 49 3.56 -17.44 36.51
C ASN A 49 4.80 -16.69 35.99
N ASN A 50 5.94 -17.37 35.87
CA ASN A 50 7.16 -16.77 35.34
C ASN A 50 7.02 -16.43 33.85
N ILE A 51 6.40 -17.29 33.05
CA ILE A 51 6.20 -17.06 31.62
C ILE A 51 5.24 -15.89 31.38
N VAL A 52 4.17 -15.76 32.18
CA VAL A 52 3.26 -14.60 32.10
C VAL A 52 3.98 -13.28 32.41
N ASN A 53 4.94 -13.29 33.33
CA ASN A 53 5.75 -12.11 33.65
C ASN A 53 6.78 -11.78 32.58
N GLU A 54 7.32 -12.79 31.89
CA GLU A 54 8.32 -12.62 30.83
C GLU A 54 7.69 -12.12 29.52
N ILE A 55 6.59 -12.75 29.09
CA ILE A 55 5.88 -12.40 27.86
C ILE A 55 4.65 -11.56 28.22
N LYS A 56 4.84 -10.23 28.27
CA LYS A 56 3.76 -9.28 28.62
C LYS A 56 2.51 -9.36 27.75
N GLN A 57 2.61 -9.99 26.58
CA GLN A 57 1.48 -10.22 25.66
C GLN A 57 0.60 -11.40 26.10
N ILE A 58 1.01 -12.23 27.07
CA ILE A 58 0.23 -13.34 27.59
C ILE A 58 -0.63 -12.86 28.77
N SER A 59 -1.94 -13.12 28.70
CA SER A 59 -2.89 -12.89 29.79
C SER A 59 -2.88 -14.06 30.77
N LEU A 60 -2.86 -15.27 30.21
CA LEU A 60 -2.84 -16.52 30.96
C LEU A 60 -2.11 -17.59 30.13
N ILE A 61 -1.33 -18.43 30.80
CA ILE A 61 -0.78 -19.65 30.22
C ILE A 61 -1.09 -20.83 31.15
N SER A 62 -1.49 -21.95 30.58
CA SER A 62 -1.79 -23.19 31.29
C SER A 62 -0.91 -24.31 30.75
N LEU A 63 -0.21 -25.00 31.65
CA LEU A 63 0.70 -26.10 31.38
C LEU A 63 0.15 -27.39 31.99
N SER A 64 -0.09 -28.38 31.15
CA SER A 64 -0.54 -29.71 31.60
C SER A 64 0.26 -30.82 30.92
N ILE A 65 0.55 -31.89 31.66
CA ILE A 65 1.30 -33.04 31.14
C ILE A 65 0.34 -34.21 30.97
N ASP A 66 0.25 -34.73 29.75
CA ASP A 66 -0.51 -35.94 29.42
C ASP A 66 0.41 -36.97 28.78
N GLY A 67 0.63 -38.10 29.46
CA GLY A 67 1.65 -39.06 29.07
C GLY A 67 2.99 -38.34 28.88
N VAL A 68 3.65 -38.53 27.73
CA VAL A 68 4.94 -37.91 27.36
C VAL A 68 4.84 -36.51 26.76
N LYS A 69 3.65 -35.93 26.71
CA LYS A 69 3.35 -34.67 26.03
C LYS A 69 3.07 -33.56 27.05
N LEU A 70 3.65 -32.39 26.82
CA LEU A 70 3.28 -31.14 27.49
C LEU A 70 2.31 -30.36 26.60
N ASN A 71 1.11 -30.11 27.09
CA ASN A 71 0.16 -29.20 26.47
C ASN A 71 0.33 -27.80 27.06
N VAL A 72 0.41 -26.81 26.17
CA VAL A 72 0.61 -25.40 26.50
C VAL A 72 -0.54 -24.62 25.89
N GLU A 73 -1.44 -24.13 26.72
CA GLU A 73 -2.57 -23.31 26.29
C GLU A 73 -2.32 -21.85 26.65
N VAL A 74 -2.36 -20.97 25.65
CA VAL A 74 -2.06 -19.55 25.77
C VAL A 74 -3.31 -18.72 25.50
N VAL A 75 -3.57 -17.77 26.39
CA VAL A 75 -4.54 -16.69 26.19
C VAL A 75 -3.77 -15.38 26.06
N GLU A 76 -3.83 -14.77 24.89
CA GLU A 76 -3.17 -13.48 24.64
C GLU A 76 -3.95 -12.32 25.29
N ARG A 77 -3.23 -11.27 25.69
CA ARG A 77 -3.82 -10.01 26.15
C ARG A 77 -4.38 -9.26 24.96
N THR A 78 -5.59 -8.74 25.12
CA THR A 78 -6.09 -7.68 24.26
C THR A 78 -5.39 -6.39 24.65
N LEU A 79 -4.62 -5.79 23.73
CA LEU A 79 -4.03 -4.48 23.96
C LEU A 79 -5.14 -3.45 24.23
N PRO A 80 -5.02 -2.58 25.26
CA PRO A 80 -5.90 -1.43 25.38
C PRO A 80 -5.78 -0.56 24.11
N PRO A 81 -6.85 0.15 23.69
CA PRO A 81 -6.77 1.05 22.56
C PRO A 81 -5.65 2.08 22.80
N GLU A 82 -4.94 2.46 21.73
CA GLU A 82 -3.94 3.52 21.80
C GLU A 82 -4.57 4.78 22.43
N ILE A 83 -3.89 5.31 23.45
CA ILE A 83 -4.28 6.58 24.06
C ILE A 83 -3.89 7.64 23.04
N VAL A 84 -4.85 8.07 22.23
CA VAL A 84 -4.67 9.23 21.35
C VAL A 84 -4.29 10.42 22.22
N ASP A 85 -3.24 11.15 21.85
CA ASP A 85 -2.91 12.41 22.49
C ASP A 85 -4.03 13.43 22.21
N ILE A 86 -4.93 13.57 23.18
CA ILE A 86 -6.13 14.43 23.09
C ILE A 86 -5.77 15.88 23.45
N GLU A 87 -4.52 16.19 23.83
CA GLU A 87 -4.16 17.52 24.31
C GLU A 87 -4.03 18.55 23.18
N SER A 88 -3.61 18.15 21.98
CA SER A 88 -3.46 19.07 20.85
C SER A 88 -4.80 19.38 20.16
N PRO A 89 -5.14 20.66 19.91
CA PRO A 89 -6.27 21.05 19.07
C PRO A 89 -6.17 20.49 17.65
N VAL A 90 -7.22 19.81 17.19
CA VAL A 90 -7.30 19.21 15.85
C VAL A 90 -8.67 19.49 15.26
N ASP A 91 -8.69 19.89 14.00
CA ASP A 91 -9.88 19.92 13.16
C ASP A 91 -9.89 18.73 12.19
N ILE A 92 -11.07 18.29 11.77
CA ILE A 92 -11.22 17.31 10.69
C ILE A 92 -11.61 18.06 9.43
N ILE A 93 -10.76 18.00 8.42
CA ILE A 93 -10.96 18.61 7.11
C ILE A 93 -11.22 17.56 6.02
N ALA A 94 -11.74 18.01 4.88
CA ALA A 94 -11.99 17.16 3.73
C ALA A 94 -10.69 16.84 2.96
N LYS A 95 -10.41 15.56 2.74
CA LYS A 95 -9.34 15.05 1.86
C LYS A 95 -9.63 15.30 0.38
N LYS A 96 -10.91 15.32 0.02
CA LYS A 96 -11.42 15.37 -1.36
C LYS A 96 -12.73 16.14 -1.42
N ASP A 97 -13.06 16.59 -2.61
CA ASP A 97 -14.38 17.13 -2.92
C ASP A 97 -15.42 16.00 -2.89
N GLY A 98 -16.64 16.29 -2.46
CA GLY A 98 -17.70 15.28 -2.45
C GLY A 98 -19.03 15.76 -1.88
N ILE A 99 -20.08 14.95 -2.02
CA ILE A 99 -21.35 15.18 -1.33
C ILE A 99 -21.41 14.31 -0.08
N VAL A 100 -21.51 14.94 1.09
CA VAL A 100 -21.55 14.25 2.37
C VAL A 100 -22.73 13.28 2.43
N THR A 101 -22.48 12.04 2.81
CA THR A 101 -23.53 11.03 3.02
C THR A 101 -23.74 10.73 4.50
N LYS A 102 -22.66 10.61 5.27
CA LYS A 102 -22.71 10.25 6.70
C LYS A 102 -21.66 11.03 7.49
N ILE A 103 -22.02 11.39 8.71
CA ILE A 103 -21.15 12.08 9.66
C ILE A 103 -21.19 11.31 10.97
N PHE A 104 -20.04 10.78 11.39
CA PHE A 104 -19.82 10.20 12.71
C PHE A 104 -18.93 11.17 13.48
N CYS A 105 -19.51 11.93 14.41
CA CYS A 105 -18.76 12.85 15.26
C CYS A 105 -18.78 12.33 16.70
N TYR A 106 -17.61 11.94 17.21
CA TYR A 106 -17.43 11.54 18.60
C TYR A 106 -17.02 12.73 19.48
N ARG A 107 -16.16 13.61 18.96
CA ARG A 107 -15.69 14.84 19.60
C ARG A 107 -15.58 15.98 18.59
N GLY A 108 -15.94 17.18 19.02
CA GLY A 108 -15.95 18.39 18.19
C GLY A 108 -17.34 18.78 17.72
N THR A 109 -17.43 19.81 16.90
CA THR A 109 -18.69 20.33 16.37
C THR A 109 -18.72 20.16 14.85
N PRO A 110 -19.65 19.36 14.28
CA PRO A 110 -19.79 19.27 12.82
C PRO A 110 -20.29 20.59 12.26
N LEU A 111 -19.64 21.07 11.20
CA LEU A 111 -19.99 22.31 10.47
C LEU A 111 -20.79 22.05 9.20
N ILE A 112 -21.00 20.78 8.86
CA ILE A 112 -21.63 20.30 7.63
C ILE A 112 -22.83 19.39 7.93
N LYS A 113 -23.65 19.12 6.92
CA LYS A 113 -24.79 18.18 7.00
C LYS A 113 -24.78 17.13 5.87
N PRO A 114 -25.40 15.95 6.05
CA PRO A 114 -25.64 15.03 4.94
C PRO A 114 -26.40 15.71 3.79
N GLY A 115 -25.97 15.46 2.55
CA GLY A 115 -26.46 16.10 1.34
C GLY A 115 -25.70 17.37 0.93
N GLU A 116 -24.82 17.89 1.78
CA GLU A 116 -24.01 19.07 1.48
C GLU A 116 -22.80 18.72 0.61
N TYR A 117 -22.48 19.61 -0.35
CA TYR A 117 -21.24 19.51 -1.12
C TYR A 117 -20.10 20.18 -0.36
N VAL A 118 -18.98 19.47 -0.21
CA VAL A 118 -17.78 19.96 0.47
C VAL A 118 -16.59 19.95 -0.49
N LYS A 119 -15.68 20.90 -0.30
CA LYS A 119 -14.43 20.98 -1.05
C LYS A 119 -13.26 20.44 -0.23
N LYS A 120 -12.26 19.88 -0.90
CA LYS A 120 -10.97 19.52 -0.31
C LYS A 120 -10.41 20.69 0.48
N GLY A 121 -9.99 20.42 1.71
CA GLY A 121 -9.48 21.40 2.67
C GLY A 121 -10.55 22.10 3.50
N GLN A 122 -11.83 21.93 3.21
CA GLN A 122 -12.91 22.50 4.02
C GLN A 122 -12.96 21.81 5.40
N ILE A 123 -13.13 22.60 6.47
CA ILE A 123 -13.36 22.09 7.82
C ILE A 123 -14.73 21.43 7.88
N LEU A 124 -14.75 20.14 8.22
CA LEU A 124 -15.95 19.32 8.33
C LEU A 124 -16.41 19.24 9.79
N ILE A 125 -15.47 18.99 10.70
CA ILE A 125 -15.70 18.97 12.15
C ILE A 125 -14.63 19.85 12.77
N THR A 126 -15.06 20.89 13.48
CA THR A 126 -14.14 21.76 14.22
C THR A 126 -13.89 21.21 15.63
N GLY A 127 -12.68 21.38 16.14
CA GLY A 127 -12.32 21.20 17.54
C GLY A 127 -12.96 22.23 18.47
N ASP A 128 -13.52 23.32 17.94
CA ASP A 128 -14.20 24.33 18.75
C ASP A 128 -15.57 23.83 19.24
N ILE A 129 -15.76 23.90 20.56
CA ILE A 129 -17.01 23.59 21.22
C ILE A 129 -17.77 24.88 21.46
N PHE A 130 -19.02 24.88 21.02
CA PHE A 130 -19.94 26.01 21.19
C PHE A 130 -21.08 25.64 22.14
N ARG A 131 -21.50 26.59 22.97
CA ARG A 131 -22.70 26.51 23.78
C ARG A 131 -23.81 27.33 23.11
N THR A 132 -24.96 26.73 22.91
CA THR A 132 -26.14 27.46 22.42
C THR A 132 -26.81 28.22 23.56
N ASN A 133 -26.96 29.53 23.40
CA ASN A 133 -27.75 30.36 24.31
C ASN A 133 -29.24 30.09 24.09
N ARG A 134 -29.98 29.86 25.18
CA ARG A 134 -31.41 29.49 25.13
C ARG A 134 -32.32 30.66 24.75
N ASN A 135 -31.88 31.90 24.92
CA ASN A 135 -32.73 33.07 24.73
C ASN A 135 -32.76 33.54 23.26
N ASP A 136 -31.63 33.45 22.56
CA ASP A 136 -31.46 33.99 21.20
C ASP A 136 -30.90 32.97 20.19
N ASN A 137 -30.67 31.71 20.60
CA ASN A 137 -30.03 30.65 19.82
C ASN A 137 -28.63 31.00 19.28
N SER A 138 -27.97 32.01 19.85
CA SER A 138 -26.59 32.34 19.52
C SER A 138 -25.63 31.23 19.99
N LYS A 139 -24.53 31.03 19.26
CA LYS A 139 -23.48 30.07 19.62
C LYS A 139 -22.31 30.81 20.26
N GLU A 140 -22.06 30.55 21.52
CA GLU A 140 -20.92 31.11 22.27
C GLU A 140 -19.77 30.10 22.30
N TYR A 141 -18.56 30.55 22.02
CA TYR A 141 -17.36 29.71 22.11
C TYR A 141 -17.08 29.30 23.56
N VAL A 142 -16.74 28.03 23.79
CA VAL A 142 -16.43 27.50 25.13
C VAL A 142 -14.96 27.15 25.25
N LYS A 143 -14.45 26.31 24.35
CA LYS A 143 -13.07 25.81 24.34
C LYS A 143 -12.76 25.11 23.03
N THR A 144 -11.49 24.90 22.77
CA THR A 144 -11.00 24.08 21.65
C THR A 144 -10.48 22.74 22.18
N ILE A 145 -10.80 21.65 21.48
CA ILE A 145 -10.40 20.28 21.81
C ILE A 145 -9.83 19.57 20.57
N HIS A 146 -9.23 18.41 20.77
CA HIS A 146 -8.99 17.45 19.70
C HIS A 146 -10.34 16.90 19.17
N SER A 147 -10.69 17.19 17.91
CA SER A 147 -11.90 16.62 17.26
C SER A 147 -11.66 15.20 16.78
N ILE A 148 -12.64 14.32 16.96
CA ILE A 148 -12.57 12.90 16.60
C ILE A 148 -13.86 12.54 15.88
N GLY A 149 -13.73 12.03 14.67
CA GLY A 149 -14.87 11.70 13.82
C GLY A 149 -14.48 11.24 12.43
N SER A 150 -15.47 10.71 11.73
CA SER A 150 -15.37 10.24 10.35
C SER A 150 -16.55 10.76 9.53
N VAL A 151 -16.25 11.40 8.42
CA VAL A 151 -17.19 11.89 7.41
C VAL A 151 -17.03 11.07 6.14
N TYR A 152 -18.14 10.50 5.69
CA TYR A 152 -18.22 9.78 4.42
C TYR A 152 -18.91 10.67 3.38
N ALA A 153 -18.44 10.59 2.14
CA ALA A 153 -18.99 11.36 1.03
C ALA A 153 -19.03 10.54 -0.26
N LYS A 154 -19.94 10.94 -1.16
CA LYS A 154 -19.92 10.54 -2.56
C LYS A 154 -18.82 11.29 -3.29
N VAL A 155 -17.89 10.54 -3.89
CA VAL A 155 -16.76 11.07 -4.66
C VAL A 155 -16.81 10.49 -6.08
N TRP A 156 -16.54 11.33 -7.08
CA TRP A 156 -16.50 10.95 -8.49
C TRP A 156 -15.06 10.83 -8.97
N TYR A 157 -14.77 9.73 -9.66
CA TYR A 157 -13.52 9.52 -10.37
C TYR A 157 -13.83 9.43 -11.85
N GLU A 158 -13.06 10.17 -12.63
CA GLU A 158 -13.21 10.23 -14.07
C GLU A 158 -11.86 10.03 -14.75
N ILE A 159 -11.84 9.15 -15.76
CA ILE A 159 -10.67 8.97 -16.61
C ILE A 159 -11.11 8.80 -18.06
N PHE A 160 -10.24 9.23 -18.97
CA PHE A 160 -10.39 9.07 -20.40
C PHE A 160 -9.22 8.26 -20.93
N GLU A 161 -9.52 7.16 -21.60
CA GLU A 161 -8.52 6.32 -22.26
C GLU A 161 -8.82 6.21 -23.74
N GLU A 162 -7.76 6.21 -24.54
CA GLU A 162 -7.85 6.15 -25.99
C GLU A 162 -7.16 4.89 -26.52
N GLN A 163 -7.71 4.33 -27.59
CA GLN A 163 -7.11 3.22 -28.31
C GLN A 163 -7.22 3.46 -29.82
N GLU A 164 -6.07 3.49 -30.48
CA GLU A 164 -6.01 3.54 -31.94
C GLU A 164 -6.52 2.23 -32.53
N LEU A 165 -7.33 2.33 -33.59
CA LEU A 165 -7.81 1.18 -34.37
C LEU A 165 -6.66 0.55 -35.14
N ILE A 166 -5.70 1.37 -35.56
CA ILE A 166 -4.57 0.98 -36.37
C ILE A 166 -3.33 1.59 -35.74
N TYR A 167 -2.40 0.75 -35.31
CA TYR A 167 -1.10 1.19 -34.83
C TYR A 167 0.02 0.27 -35.32
N ASN A 168 1.22 0.81 -35.31
CA ASN A 168 2.44 0.10 -35.69
C ASN A 168 3.07 -0.48 -34.43
N ASN A 169 2.95 -1.79 -34.22
CA ASN A 169 3.69 -2.48 -33.17
C ASN A 169 5.13 -2.67 -33.63
N SER A 170 6.08 -2.15 -32.86
CA SER A 170 7.52 -2.25 -33.18
C SER A 170 8.20 -3.16 -32.18
N GLU A 171 8.61 -4.34 -32.63
CA GLU A 171 9.31 -5.31 -31.81
C GLU A 171 10.75 -5.49 -32.28
N ARG A 172 11.69 -5.59 -31.34
CA ARG A 172 13.09 -5.91 -31.68
C ARG A 172 13.15 -7.34 -32.19
N THR A 173 13.74 -7.54 -33.36
CA THR A 173 13.91 -8.89 -33.94
C THR A 173 14.93 -9.74 -33.16
N GLY A 174 15.74 -9.08 -32.32
CA GLY A 174 16.91 -9.67 -31.67
C GLY A 174 18.20 -9.43 -32.45
N ASN A 175 18.11 -9.07 -33.73
CA ASN A 175 19.26 -8.68 -34.53
C ASN A 175 19.72 -7.27 -34.14
N TYR A 176 21.03 -7.10 -34.02
CA TYR A 176 21.62 -5.78 -33.80
C TYR A 176 23.01 -5.71 -34.42
N ILE A 177 23.44 -4.49 -34.72
CA ILE A 177 24.84 -4.20 -35.02
C ILE A 177 25.43 -3.30 -33.95
N LYS A 178 26.75 -3.37 -33.81
CA LYS A 178 27.51 -2.62 -32.82
C LYS A 178 28.49 -1.69 -33.50
N ASN A 179 28.46 -0.42 -33.12
CA ASN A 179 29.45 0.57 -33.48
C ASN A 179 30.20 1.03 -32.24
N GLU A 180 31.50 1.26 -32.37
CA GLU A 180 32.33 1.81 -31.30
C GLU A 180 33.07 3.03 -31.84
N TYR A 181 32.97 4.15 -31.13
CA TYR A 181 33.65 5.38 -31.51
C TYR A 181 34.00 6.21 -30.28
N MET A 182 34.98 7.10 -30.43
CA MET A 182 35.29 8.12 -29.43
C MET A 182 34.74 9.47 -29.87
N ILE A 183 34.24 10.26 -28.93
CA ILE A 183 33.94 11.67 -29.14
C ILE A 183 35.13 12.45 -28.58
N ILE A 184 35.90 13.09 -29.46
CA ILE A 184 37.04 13.94 -29.09
C ILE A 184 36.73 15.36 -29.57
N ASN A 185 36.63 16.33 -28.66
CA ASN A 185 36.26 17.72 -28.97
C ASN A 185 35.02 17.83 -29.87
N GLY A 186 34.01 17.01 -29.63
CA GLY A 186 32.74 17.00 -30.40
C GLY A 186 32.78 16.26 -31.73
N LYS A 187 33.94 15.75 -32.18
CA LYS A 187 34.06 14.94 -33.41
C LYS A 187 34.02 13.45 -33.10
N LYS A 188 33.25 12.69 -33.88
CA LYS A 188 33.17 11.22 -33.78
C LYS A 188 34.34 10.58 -34.54
N ILE A 189 35.17 9.82 -33.83
CA ILE A 189 36.26 9.02 -34.40
C ILE A 189 35.89 7.54 -34.23
N TYR A 190 35.53 6.89 -35.32
CA TYR A 190 35.10 5.49 -35.31
C TYR A 190 36.27 4.55 -35.12
N ILE A 191 36.15 3.66 -34.14
CA ILE A 191 37.05 2.52 -33.91
C ILE A 191 36.51 1.31 -34.68
N ASN A 192 35.20 1.09 -34.60
CA ASN A 192 34.49 0.06 -35.33
C ASN A 192 33.18 0.63 -35.87
N LYS A 193 32.97 0.55 -37.19
CA LYS A 193 31.77 1.03 -37.85
C LYS A 193 31.20 -0.07 -38.74
N ASN A 194 29.99 -0.48 -38.40
CA ASN A 194 29.13 -1.34 -39.17
C ASN A 194 27.96 -0.51 -39.71
N ASP A 195 27.61 -0.73 -40.98
CA ASP A 195 26.48 -0.04 -41.60
C ASP A 195 25.19 -0.85 -41.39
N ALA A 196 24.21 -0.23 -40.72
CA ALA A 196 22.89 -0.85 -40.54
C ALA A 196 22.14 -0.80 -41.87
N LYS A 197 21.74 -1.98 -42.39
CA LYS A 197 20.79 -2.11 -43.51
C LYS A 197 19.37 -2.44 -43.03
N PHE A 198 19.05 -2.06 -41.79
CA PHE A 198 17.73 -2.27 -41.21
C PHE A 198 16.76 -1.21 -41.72
N GLU A 199 15.59 -1.64 -42.17
CA GLU A 199 14.53 -0.74 -42.65
C GLU A 199 13.98 0.12 -41.50
N ASN A 200 13.75 -0.51 -40.34
CA ASN A 200 13.37 0.15 -39.10
C ASN A 200 14.35 -0.25 -37.99
N TYR A 201 14.79 0.71 -37.16
CA TYR A 201 15.73 0.42 -36.09
C TYR A 201 15.56 1.33 -34.88
N ASP A 202 15.97 0.82 -33.72
CA ASP A 202 16.13 1.57 -32.48
C ASP A 202 17.62 1.67 -32.14
N LYS A 203 18.06 2.82 -31.60
CA LYS A 203 19.47 3.09 -31.32
C LYS A 203 19.66 3.43 -29.85
N ILE A 204 20.57 2.69 -29.20
CA ILE A 204 21.01 2.94 -27.85
C ILE A 204 22.49 3.29 -27.86
N GLU A 205 22.84 4.39 -27.19
CA GLU A 205 24.23 4.80 -26.98
C GLU A 205 24.60 4.67 -25.49
N ASN A 206 25.66 3.92 -25.20
CA ASN A 206 26.30 3.88 -23.89
C ASN A 206 27.57 4.70 -23.93
N ARG A 207 27.62 5.79 -23.16
CA ARG A 207 28.75 6.72 -23.13
C ARG A 207 29.55 6.55 -21.85
N THR A 208 30.85 6.37 -21.99
CA THR A 208 31.80 6.25 -20.88
C THR A 208 32.80 7.39 -20.97
N LYS A 209 32.82 8.25 -19.95
CA LYS A 209 33.85 9.29 -19.83
C LYS A 209 35.19 8.65 -19.51
N ILE A 210 36.25 9.13 -20.16
CA ILE A 210 37.60 8.64 -19.92
C ILE A 210 38.27 9.54 -18.88
N ASN A 211 38.77 8.93 -17.81
CA ASN A 211 39.61 9.60 -16.82
C ASN A 211 41.05 9.19 -17.04
N LEU A 212 41.93 10.18 -17.22
CA LEU A 212 43.36 9.95 -17.37
C LEU A 212 44.09 10.62 -16.22
N LEU A 213 44.82 9.82 -15.41
CA LEU A 213 45.62 10.31 -14.28
C LEU A 213 44.83 11.17 -13.27
N GLY A 214 43.55 10.85 -13.06
CA GLY A 214 42.67 11.59 -12.14
C GLY A 214 42.02 12.85 -12.73
N TYR A 215 42.31 13.20 -13.98
CA TYR A 215 41.68 14.32 -14.68
C TYR A 215 40.59 13.83 -15.65
N ASN A 216 39.45 14.51 -15.63
CA ASN A 216 38.40 14.33 -16.63
C ASN A 216 38.87 14.98 -17.94
N ILE A 217 39.23 14.17 -18.92
CA ILE A 217 39.57 14.65 -20.26
C ILE A 217 38.31 14.74 -21.14
N PRO A 218 38.25 15.65 -22.14
CA PRO A 218 37.10 15.83 -23.01
C PRO A 218 37.01 14.72 -24.08
N ILE A 219 37.14 13.46 -23.65
CA ILE A 219 37.06 12.26 -24.47
C ILE A 219 36.02 11.32 -23.87
N GLU A 220 35.05 10.94 -24.69
CA GLU A 220 34.03 9.94 -24.33
C GLU A 220 34.15 8.74 -25.25
N LYS A 221 34.22 7.54 -24.68
CA LYS A 221 34.04 6.29 -25.44
C LYS A 221 32.55 6.01 -25.56
N VAL A 222 32.06 5.76 -26.77
CA VAL A 222 30.67 5.45 -27.05
C VAL A 222 30.55 4.06 -27.65
N GLU A 223 29.72 3.23 -27.03
CA GLU A 223 29.21 1.98 -27.59
C GLU A 223 27.79 2.23 -28.10
N GLU A 224 27.60 2.17 -29.41
CA GLU A 224 26.31 2.35 -30.07
C GLU A 224 25.79 0.98 -30.51
N LYS A 225 24.60 0.59 -30.03
CA LYS A 225 23.88 -0.58 -30.50
C LYS A 225 22.68 -0.14 -31.32
N ILE A 226 22.58 -0.66 -32.54
CA ILE A 226 21.47 -0.41 -33.45
C ILE A 226 20.70 -1.72 -33.57
N TYR A 227 19.50 -1.77 -32.99
CA TYR A 227 18.62 -2.93 -32.98
C TYR A 227 17.65 -2.86 -34.15
N GLU A 228 17.52 -3.94 -34.91
CA GLU A 228 16.51 -4.06 -35.95
C GLU A 228 15.10 -4.17 -35.34
N LEU A 229 14.16 -3.42 -35.91
CA LEU A 229 12.75 -3.46 -35.55
C LEU A 229 11.95 -4.12 -36.66
N LYS A 230 11.10 -5.07 -36.28
CA LYS A 230 10.01 -5.55 -37.13
C LYS A 230 8.77 -4.77 -36.77
N VAL A 231 8.32 -3.93 -37.71
CA VAL A 231 7.10 -3.15 -37.56
C VAL A 231 5.94 -3.96 -38.14
N THR A 232 4.98 -4.32 -37.31
CA THR A 232 3.74 -4.98 -37.74
C THR A 232 2.55 -4.04 -37.53
N LYS A 233 1.74 -3.89 -38.57
CA LYS A 233 0.52 -3.09 -38.50
C LYS A 233 -0.57 -3.93 -37.83
N VAL A 234 -0.97 -3.53 -36.63
CA VAL A 234 -2.06 -4.16 -35.90
C VAL A 234 -3.34 -3.38 -36.20
N ASN A 235 -4.37 -4.09 -36.64
CA ASN A 235 -5.71 -3.53 -36.89
C ASN A 235 -6.69 -4.15 -35.91
N TYR A 236 -7.16 -3.36 -34.94
CA TYR A 236 -8.25 -3.74 -34.07
C TYR A 236 -9.60 -3.44 -34.73
N SER A 237 -10.57 -4.32 -34.49
CA SER A 237 -11.98 -3.96 -34.64
C SER A 237 -12.35 -2.85 -33.63
N ILE A 238 -13.46 -2.17 -33.90
CA ILE A 238 -13.98 -1.13 -33.01
C ILE A 238 -14.27 -1.72 -31.61
N ASP A 239 -14.82 -2.93 -31.55
CA ASP A 239 -15.18 -3.58 -30.29
C ASP A 239 -13.94 -3.98 -29.48
N GLU A 240 -12.90 -4.53 -30.13
CA GLU A 240 -11.62 -4.82 -29.47
C GLU A 240 -10.95 -3.55 -28.93
N ALA A 241 -10.95 -2.48 -29.73
CA ALA A 241 -10.40 -1.20 -29.29
C ALA A 241 -11.16 -0.61 -28.09
N ILE A 242 -12.49 -0.73 -28.07
CA ILE A 242 -13.32 -0.34 -26.92
C ILE A 242 -12.95 -1.16 -25.69
N GLU A 243 -12.81 -2.48 -25.82
CA GLU A 243 -12.51 -3.36 -24.69
C GLU A 243 -11.11 -3.09 -24.11
N ILE A 244 -10.11 -2.89 -24.98
CA ILE A 244 -8.76 -2.50 -24.57
C ILE A 244 -8.78 -1.15 -23.82
N ALA A 245 -9.45 -0.14 -24.38
CA ALA A 245 -9.55 1.17 -23.74
C ALA A 245 -10.29 1.10 -22.39
N LYS A 246 -11.36 0.29 -22.29
CA LYS A 246 -12.06 0.03 -21.03
C LYS A 246 -11.14 -0.62 -19.99
N ASN A 247 -10.41 -1.66 -20.38
CA ASN A 247 -9.51 -2.37 -19.48
C ASN A 247 -8.38 -1.48 -18.97
N LYS A 248 -7.80 -0.64 -19.85
CA LYS A 248 -6.84 0.40 -19.45
C LYS A 248 -7.45 1.38 -18.46
N ALA A 249 -8.64 1.90 -18.75
CA ALA A 249 -9.33 2.85 -17.88
C ALA A 249 -9.61 2.26 -16.50
N GLU A 250 -10.03 1.00 -16.44
CA GLU A 250 -10.26 0.29 -15.18
C GLU A 250 -8.98 0.08 -14.37
N GLN A 251 -7.86 -0.26 -15.03
CA GLN A 251 -6.58 -0.46 -14.34
C GLN A 251 -6.04 0.84 -13.78
N GLU A 252 -6.13 1.93 -14.52
CA GLU A 252 -5.65 3.23 -14.08
C GLU A 252 -6.53 3.84 -12.97
N ILE A 253 -7.86 3.80 -13.11
CA ILE A 253 -8.76 4.39 -12.11
C ILE A 253 -8.70 3.65 -10.77
N LYS A 254 -8.47 2.32 -10.78
CA LYS A 254 -8.29 1.51 -9.56
C LYS A 254 -7.11 1.97 -8.71
N LYS A 255 -6.10 2.60 -9.31
CA LYS A 255 -4.94 3.15 -8.57
C LYS A 255 -5.31 4.41 -7.78
N GLN A 256 -6.36 5.12 -8.18
CA GLN A 256 -6.79 6.38 -7.55
C GLN A 256 -7.82 6.15 -6.44
N ILE A 257 -8.61 5.07 -6.53
CA ILE A 257 -9.67 4.74 -5.59
C ILE A 257 -9.08 4.07 -4.33
N PRO A 258 -9.37 4.57 -3.11
CA PRO A 258 -8.98 3.93 -1.86
C PRO A 258 -9.52 2.50 -1.74
N LYS A 259 -8.79 1.61 -1.06
CA LYS A 259 -9.19 0.20 -0.91
C LYS A 259 -10.45 0.01 -0.07
N ASP A 260 -10.73 0.95 0.83
CA ASP A 260 -11.88 1.00 1.73
C ASP A 260 -13.10 1.72 1.12
N ALA A 261 -12.97 2.25 -0.10
CA ALA A 261 -14.07 2.90 -0.81
C ALA A 261 -15.09 1.87 -1.32
N THR A 262 -16.38 2.18 -1.17
CA THR A 262 -17.47 1.37 -1.72
C THR A 262 -17.91 1.94 -3.06
N ILE A 263 -17.82 1.15 -4.14
CA ILE A 263 -18.31 1.58 -5.46
C ILE A 263 -19.84 1.57 -5.45
N LEU A 264 -20.45 2.72 -5.76
CA LEU A 264 -21.90 2.89 -5.85
C LEU A 264 -22.41 2.77 -7.28
N ASP A 265 -21.68 3.34 -8.23
CA ASP A 265 -22.09 3.42 -9.63
C ASP A 265 -20.88 3.45 -10.55
N LYS A 266 -21.05 2.96 -11.77
CA LYS A 266 -20.01 2.84 -12.79
C LYS A 266 -20.61 3.04 -14.17
N LYS A 267 -20.14 4.08 -14.87
CA LYS A 267 -20.65 4.45 -16.20
C LYS A 267 -19.54 4.55 -17.22
N TYR A 268 -19.88 4.13 -18.43
CA TYR A 268 -19.00 4.20 -19.59
C TYR A 268 -19.65 5.04 -20.68
N ASP A 269 -18.95 6.06 -21.14
CA ASP A 269 -19.28 6.75 -22.37
C ASP A 269 -18.20 6.44 -23.41
N LYS A 270 -18.58 6.33 -24.68
CA LYS A 270 -17.64 6.06 -25.77
C LYS A 270 -17.83 7.03 -26.92
N ILE A 271 -16.71 7.45 -27.51
CA ILE A 271 -16.65 8.27 -28.70
C ILE A 271 -15.81 7.50 -29.72
N ILE A 272 -16.39 7.22 -30.88
CA ILE A 272 -15.72 6.54 -31.98
C ILE A 272 -15.30 7.61 -32.98
N GLU A 273 -14.00 7.73 -33.19
CA GLU A 273 -13.40 8.59 -34.20
C GLU A 273 -12.82 7.73 -35.34
N LYS A 274 -12.47 8.36 -36.47
CA LYS A 274 -12.09 7.66 -37.70
C LYS A 274 -10.92 6.67 -37.55
N ASN A 275 -9.99 6.92 -36.61
CA ASN A 275 -8.81 6.07 -36.40
C ASN A 275 -8.60 5.65 -34.93
N LYS A 276 -9.53 5.99 -34.02
CA LYS A 276 -9.39 5.70 -32.60
C LYS A 276 -10.73 5.68 -31.89
N VAL A 277 -10.76 4.98 -30.77
CA VAL A 277 -11.87 4.97 -29.82
C VAL A 277 -11.41 5.69 -28.57
N LYS A 278 -12.27 6.56 -28.03
CA LYS A 278 -12.10 7.14 -26.69
C LYS A 278 -13.17 6.60 -25.76
N VAL A 279 -12.76 6.12 -24.60
CA VAL A 279 -13.65 5.64 -23.56
C VAL A 279 -13.49 6.53 -22.33
N ARG A 280 -14.60 7.08 -21.86
CA ARG A 280 -14.72 7.77 -20.58
C ARG A 280 -15.28 6.78 -19.57
N LEU A 281 -14.60 6.64 -18.44
CA LEU A 281 -15.07 5.86 -17.30
C LEU A 281 -15.32 6.80 -16.13
N LEU A 282 -16.57 6.83 -15.67
CA LEU A 282 -17.00 7.54 -14.46
C LEU A 282 -17.35 6.53 -13.37
N ILE A 283 -16.69 6.61 -12.22
CA ILE A 283 -16.98 5.79 -11.03
C ILE A 283 -17.42 6.71 -9.90
N ILE A 284 -18.55 6.38 -9.27
CA ILE A 284 -19.06 7.04 -8.07
C ILE A 284 -18.80 6.10 -6.89
N THR A 285 -18.17 6.62 -5.85
CA THR A 285 -17.84 5.87 -4.63
C THR A 285 -18.44 6.53 -3.40
N GLU A 286 -18.71 5.76 -2.35
CA GLU A 286 -18.83 6.26 -0.98
C GLU A 286 -17.54 5.91 -0.23
N GLU A 287 -16.85 6.93 0.28
CA GLU A 287 -15.56 6.78 0.95
C GLU A 287 -15.38 7.79 2.10
N ASN A 288 -14.47 7.49 3.03
CA ASN A 288 -14.13 8.39 4.12
C ASN A 288 -13.22 9.53 3.61
N ILE A 289 -13.69 10.77 3.74
CA ILE A 289 -12.96 11.97 3.32
C ILE A 289 -12.33 12.73 4.48
N SER A 290 -12.22 12.15 5.67
CA SER A 290 -11.73 12.82 6.88
C SER A 290 -10.22 12.86 6.94
N TYR A 291 -9.65 14.02 7.23
CA TYR A 291 -8.24 14.23 7.53
C TYR A 291 -8.08 15.08 8.78
N GLU A 292 -7.25 14.63 9.71
CA GLU A 292 -6.90 15.41 10.89
C GLU A 292 -5.91 16.51 10.50
N GLN A 293 -6.27 17.75 10.79
CA GLN A 293 -5.44 18.93 10.65
C GLN A 293 -5.16 19.49 12.04
N HIS A 294 -3.90 19.38 12.47
CA HIS A 294 -3.42 20.06 13.67
C HIS A 294 -3.45 21.58 13.46
N ARG A 295 -3.84 22.31 14.50
CA ARG A 295 -3.85 23.78 14.51
C ARG A 295 -2.51 24.36 14.94
#